data_AF-A0A9P0JNH3-F1
#
_entry.id   AF-A0A9P0JNH3-F1
#
_cell.length_a   1.000
_cell.length_b   1.000
_cell.length_c   1.000
_cell.angle_alpha   90.00
_cell.angle_beta   90.00
_cell.angle_gamma   90.00
#
_symmetry.space_group_name_H-M   'P 1'
#
loop_
_entity.id
_entity.type
_entity.pdbx_description
1 polymer ?
#
loop_
_entity_poly.entity_id
_entity_poly.type
_entity_poly.pdbx_seq_one_letter_code
_entity_poly.pdbx_strand_id
1 'polypeptide(L)'
;MFSEQEIKGELEQRGYTPLHIIQLKRSGGAPMPLVVVILPKIEKSQQLFNEHELLGLAIRVEVQKNSRLIGQCHRCQRYGHAQSYCTAPPKCLKCASDHMTHLCPLTGQEERK
;
A
#
# COMPACT_ATOMS: atom_id res chain seq x y z
N MET A 1 -19.82 8.58 -8.29
CA MET A 1 -18.54 7.84 -8.15
C MET A 1 -18.93 6.42 -7.84
N PHE A 2 -18.55 5.46 -8.67
CA PHE A 2 -19.06 4.10 -8.57
C PHE A 2 -18.56 3.42 -7.28
N SER A 3 -19.42 2.58 -6.71
CA SER A 3 -19.10 1.75 -5.57
C SER A 3 -18.20 0.58 -5.97
N GLU A 4 -17.50 0.01 -4.99
CA GLU A 4 -16.64 -1.15 -5.19
C GLU A 4 -17.43 -2.35 -5.76
N GLN A 5 -18.73 -2.46 -5.44
CA GLN A 5 -19.61 -3.52 -5.94
C GLN A 5 -19.97 -3.35 -7.42
N GLU A 6 -20.22 -2.12 -7.87
CA GLU A 6 -20.50 -1.84 -9.29
C GLU A 6 -19.29 -2.15 -10.17
N ILE A 7 -18.10 -1.74 -9.71
CA ILE A 7 -16.84 -2.05 -10.40
C ILE A 7 -16.61 -3.56 -10.43
N LYS A 8 -16.91 -4.26 -9.32
CA LYS A 8 -16.82 -5.72 -9.26
C LYS A 8 -17.71 -6.39 -10.29
N GLY A 9 -18.99 -6.00 -10.33
CA GLY A 9 -19.98 -6.57 -11.23
C GLY A 9 -19.61 -6.41 -12.70
N GLU A 10 -19.15 -5.21 -13.10
CA GLU A 10 -18.71 -4.95 -14.48
C GLU A 10 -17.48 -5.80 -14.85
N LEU A 11 -16.49 -5.90 -13.96
CA LEU A 11 -15.31 -6.73 -14.20
C LEU A 11 -15.68 -8.23 -14.31
N GLU A 12 -16.59 -8.71 -13.48
CA GLU A 12 -17.10 -10.08 -13.55
C GLU A 12 -17.89 -10.35 -14.84
N GLN A 13 -18.71 -9.40 -15.29
CA GLN A 13 -19.42 -9.50 -16.57
C GLN A 13 -18.49 -9.57 -17.78
N ARG A 14 -17.34 -8.89 -17.72
CA ARG A 14 -16.28 -8.98 -18.73
C ARG A 14 -15.41 -10.24 -18.61
N GLY A 15 -15.70 -11.10 -17.64
CA GLY A 15 -15.03 -12.38 -17.43
C GLY A 15 -13.72 -12.27 -16.65
N TYR A 16 -13.51 -11.21 -15.88
CA TYR A 16 -12.42 -11.10 -14.92
C TYR A 16 -12.89 -11.57 -13.53
N THR A 17 -11.97 -12.11 -12.73
CA THR A 17 -12.27 -12.61 -11.38
C THR A 17 -11.52 -11.81 -10.31
N PRO A 18 -11.96 -10.57 -10.00
CA PRO A 18 -11.29 -9.74 -9.00
C PRO A 18 -11.39 -10.37 -7.60
N LEU A 19 -10.25 -10.51 -6.93
CA LEU A 19 -10.16 -10.97 -5.54
C LEU A 19 -10.53 -9.85 -4.57
N HIS A 20 -10.01 -8.65 -4.82
CA HIS A 20 -10.28 -7.46 -4.02
C HIS A 20 -10.36 -6.22 -4.90
N ILE A 21 -11.23 -5.30 -4.53
CA ILE A 21 -11.37 -3.98 -5.11
C ILE A 21 -11.28 -3.00 -3.96
N ILE A 22 -10.37 -2.04 -4.07
CA ILE A 22 -10.04 -1.10 -2.99
C ILE A 22 -10.13 0.31 -3.56
N GLN A 23 -11.08 1.10 -3.07
CA GLN A 23 -11.14 2.52 -3.38
C GLN A 23 -10.05 3.27 -2.60
N LEU A 24 -9.10 3.90 -3.31
CA LEU A 24 -8.09 4.72 -2.65
C LEU A 24 -8.73 5.99 -2.10
N LYS A 25 -8.25 6.43 -0.93
CA LYS A 25 -8.73 7.64 -0.24
C LYS A 25 -7.59 8.65 -0.08
N ARG A 26 -7.92 9.94 -0.13
CA ARG A 26 -6.98 11.03 0.18
C ARG A 26 -6.66 11.06 1.67
N SER A 27 -5.59 11.76 2.03
CA SER A 27 -5.35 12.19 3.41
C SER A 27 -6.52 13.09 3.85
N GLY A 28 -7.44 12.57 4.66
CA GLY A 28 -8.74 13.18 4.97
C GLY A 28 -9.95 12.27 4.66
N GLY A 29 -9.74 11.08 4.09
CA GLY A 29 -10.78 10.05 3.93
C GLY A 29 -11.68 10.20 2.71
N ALA A 30 -11.60 11.32 1.99
CA ALA A 30 -12.32 11.53 0.74
C ALA A 30 -11.88 10.52 -0.35
N PRO A 31 -12.81 9.90 -1.09
CA PRO A 31 -12.47 8.93 -2.13
C PRO A 31 -11.75 9.59 -3.31
N MET A 32 -10.74 8.90 -3.86
CA MET A 32 -10.02 9.31 -5.07
C MET A 32 -10.52 8.54 -6.29
N PRO A 33 -10.44 9.07 -7.52
CA PRO A 33 -10.83 8.32 -8.74
C PRO A 33 -9.94 7.10 -9.05
N LEU A 34 -8.94 6.81 -8.21
CA LEU A 34 -8.07 5.66 -8.35
C LEU A 34 -8.63 4.46 -7.57
N VAL A 35 -8.66 3.31 -8.24
CA VAL A 35 -9.13 2.04 -7.68
C VAL A 35 -8.02 1.02 -7.86
N VAL A 36 -7.72 0.28 -6.80
CA VAL A 36 -6.80 -0.86 -6.87
C VAL A 36 -7.62 -2.12 -7.01
N VAL A 37 -7.33 -2.91 -8.04
CA VAL A 37 -7.96 -4.19 -8.30
C VAL A 37 -6.91 -5.29 -8.16
N ILE A 38 -7.15 -6.23 -7.27
CA ILE A 38 -6.30 -7.41 -7.08
C ILE A 38 -6.92 -8.56 -7.88
N LEU A 39 -6.15 -9.13 -8.80
CA LEU A 39 -6.57 -10.20 -9.69
C LEU A 39 -5.63 -11.41 -9.57
N PRO A 40 -6.12 -12.63 -9.85
CA PRO A 40 -5.26 -13.79 -9.97
C PRO A 40 -4.28 -13.62 -11.13
N LYS A 41 -3.09 -14.22 -11.02
CA LYS A 41 -2.06 -14.13 -12.06
C LYS A 41 -2.32 -15.13 -13.18
N ILE A 42 -3.32 -14.83 -14.02
CA ILE A 42 -3.72 -15.63 -15.20
C ILE A 42 -3.66 -14.78 -16.46
N GLU A 43 -3.62 -15.42 -17.64
CA GLU A 43 -3.57 -14.72 -18.95
C GLU A 43 -4.76 -13.77 -19.13
N LYS A 44 -5.96 -14.21 -18.72
CA LYS A 44 -7.18 -13.39 -18.74
C LYS A 44 -6.98 -12.07 -18.02
N SER A 45 -6.37 -12.06 -16.84
CA SER A 45 -6.13 -10.85 -16.05
C SER A 45 -5.14 -9.89 -16.71
N GLN A 46 -4.25 -10.38 -17.57
CA GLN A 46 -3.35 -9.51 -18.35
C GLN A 46 -4.10 -8.75 -19.44
N GLN A 47 -5.23 -9.28 -19.94
CA GLN A 47 -6.04 -8.59 -20.93
C GLN A 47 -6.64 -7.29 -20.40
N LEU A 48 -6.80 -7.16 -19.08
CA LEU A 48 -7.33 -5.95 -18.44
C LEU A 48 -6.48 -4.71 -18.73
N PHE A 49 -5.17 -4.86 -18.98
CA PHE A 49 -4.31 -3.73 -19.35
C PHE A 49 -4.65 -3.11 -20.71
N ASN A 50 -5.42 -3.80 -21.54
CA ASN A 50 -5.90 -3.32 -22.84
C ASN A 50 -7.29 -2.66 -22.75
N GLU A 51 -7.93 -2.67 -21.58
CA GLU A 51 -9.21 -1.98 -21.39
C GLU A 51 -8.97 -0.48 -21.24
N HIS A 52 -9.72 0.30 -22.01
CA HIS A 52 -9.67 1.76 -22.00
C HIS A 52 -10.97 2.40 -21.54
N GLU A 53 -12.00 1.59 -21.30
CA GLU A 53 -13.31 2.04 -20.86
C GLU A 53 -13.91 1.05 -19.87
N LEU A 54 -14.48 1.56 -18.78
CA LEU A 54 -15.20 0.76 -17.79
C LEU A 54 -16.36 1.60 -17.24
N LEU A 55 -17.57 1.02 -17.16
CA LEU A 55 -18.78 1.73 -16.71
C LEU A 55 -19.04 3.04 -17.49
N GLY A 56 -18.73 3.06 -18.79
CA GLY A 56 -18.86 4.24 -19.65
C GLY A 56 -17.88 5.39 -19.34
N LEU A 57 -16.85 5.13 -18.53
CA LEU A 57 -15.76 6.07 -18.27
C LEU A 57 -14.50 5.62 -18.98
N ALA A 58 -13.79 6.57 -19.59
CA ALA A 58 -12.43 6.35 -20.06
C ALA A 58 -11.50 6.09 -18.86
N ILE A 59 -10.80 4.95 -18.89
CA ILE A 59 -9.89 4.53 -17.84
C ILE A 59 -8.48 4.27 -18.39
N ARG A 60 -7.50 4.31 -17.50
CA ARG A 60 -6.15 3.85 -17.76
C ARG A 60 -5.78 2.80 -16.72
N VAL A 61 -5.50 1.60 -17.19
CA VAL A 61 -5.06 0.50 -16.33
C VAL A 61 -3.53 0.49 -16.27
N GLU A 62 -2.97 0.53 -15.07
CA GLU A 62 -1.53 0.50 -14.84
C GLU A 62 -1.18 -0.54 -13.76
N VAL A 63 0.05 -1.05 -13.83
CA VAL A 63 0.59 -1.88 -12.75
C VAL A 63 0.80 -1.01 -11.52
N GLN A 64 0.27 -1.45 -10.38
CA GLN A 64 0.56 -0.80 -9.10
C GLN A 64 2.06 -0.91 -8.82
N LYS A 65 2.74 0.25 -8.80
CA LYS A 65 4.16 0.32 -8.47
C LYS A 65 4.30 0.21 -6.96
N ASN A 66 4.96 -0.85 -6.49
CA ASN A 66 5.43 -0.89 -5.12
C ASN A 66 6.43 0.25 -4.89
N SER A 67 6.33 0.91 -3.74
CA SER A 67 7.34 1.88 -3.34
C SER A 67 8.70 1.18 -3.30
N ARG A 68 9.67 1.72 -4.03
CA ARG A 68 11.06 1.22 -4.05
C ARG A 68 11.83 1.59 -2.79
N LEU A 69 11.20 2.26 -1.81
CA LEU A 69 11.86 2.53 -0.55
C LEU A 69 12.10 1.22 0.20
N ILE A 70 13.38 0.91 0.38
CA ILE A 70 13.80 -0.10 1.33
C ILE A 70 13.46 0.43 2.73
N GLY A 71 12.49 -0.21 3.38
CA GLY A 71 12.09 0.16 4.73
C GLY A 71 13.25 0.03 5.72
N GLN A 72 13.32 0.97 6.66
CA GLN A 72 14.20 0.86 7.82
C GLN A 72 13.58 -0.09 8.83
N CYS A 73 14.37 -1.03 9.35
CA CYS A 73 13.91 -1.92 10.42
C CYS A 73 13.75 -1.12 11.72
N HIS A 74 12.51 -0.97 12.20
CA HIS A 74 12.21 -0.25 13.46
C HIS A 74 12.82 -0.88 14.71
N ARG A 75 13.30 -2.13 14.65
CA ARG A 75 14.04 -2.77 15.74
C ARG A 75 15.51 -2.36 15.71
N CYS A 76 16.27 -2.66 14.66
CA CYS A 76 17.73 -2.47 14.65
C CYS A 76 18.24 -1.26 13.86
N GLN A 77 17.34 -0.48 13.26
CA GLN A 77 17.61 0.71 12.43
C GLN A 77 18.40 0.47 11.13
N ARG A 78 18.69 -0.80 10.78
CA ARG A 78 19.31 -1.17 9.48
C ARG A 78 18.24 -1.31 8.39
N TYR A 79 18.68 -1.19 7.13
CA TYR A 79 17.82 -1.36 5.96
C TYR A 79 17.78 -2.81 5.48
N GLY A 80 16.81 -3.11 4.61
CA GLY A 80 16.78 -4.36 3.84
C GLY A 80 15.99 -5.51 4.46
N HIS A 81 15.30 -5.28 5.59
CA HIS A 81 14.46 -6.29 6.23
C HIS A 81 13.38 -5.66 7.09
N ALA A 82 12.29 -6.39 7.33
CA ALA A 82 11.21 -5.98 8.21
C ALA A 82 11.52 -6.32 9.68
N GLN A 83 10.94 -5.54 10.60
CA GLN A 83 11.07 -5.75 12.05
C GLN A 83 10.62 -7.16 12.48
N SER A 84 9.57 -7.70 11.86
CA SER A 84 9.02 -9.03 12.16
C SER A 84 10.03 -10.17 11.99
N TYR A 85 11.03 -10.00 11.13
CA TYR A 85 12.06 -11.00 10.85
C TYR A 85 13.43 -10.61 11.44
N CYS A 86 13.49 -9.54 12.22
CA CYS A 86 14.74 -9.03 12.78
C CYS A 86 15.06 -9.68 14.12
N THR A 87 16.24 -10.32 14.24
CA THR A 87 16.74 -10.90 15.50
C THR A 87 17.83 -10.07 16.18
N ALA A 88 18.32 -9.01 15.52
CA ALA A 88 19.35 -8.11 16.05
C ALA A 88 18.90 -7.36 17.32
N PRO A 89 19.82 -6.88 18.17
CA PRO A 89 19.47 -6.05 19.32
C PRO A 89 18.72 -4.78 18.87
N PRO A 90 17.75 -4.30 19.67
CA PRO A 90 17.03 -3.09 19.34
C PRO A 90 17.96 -1.87 19.43
N LYS A 91 17.80 -0.91 18.51
CA LYS A 91 18.43 0.40 18.55
C LYS A 91 17.38 1.49 18.46
N CYS A 92 17.54 2.50 19.30
CA CYS A 92 16.68 3.65 19.32
C CYS A 92 16.98 4.61 18.16
N LEU A 93 15.95 5.05 17.43
CA LEU A 93 16.09 6.04 16.37
C LEU A 93 16.44 7.45 16.91
N LYS A 94 16.08 7.75 18.16
CA LYS A 94 16.33 9.07 18.79
C LYS A 94 17.74 9.19 19.39
N CYS A 95 18.16 8.21 20.19
CA CYS A 95 19.40 8.30 20.99
C CYS A 95 20.44 7.22 20.68
N ALA A 96 20.20 6.35 19.69
CA ALA A 96 21.08 5.25 19.28
C ALA A 96 21.43 4.18 20.35
N SER A 97 20.82 4.26 21.54
CA SER A 97 20.98 3.29 22.63
C SER A 97 20.20 2.00 22.41
N ASP A 98 20.50 0.97 23.19
CA ASP A 98 20.01 -0.39 23.02
C ASP A 98 18.59 -0.60 23.61
N HIS A 99 17.61 0.13 23.08
CA HIS A 99 16.19 -0.03 23.39
C HIS A 99 15.31 0.26 22.18
N MET A 100 14.05 -0.17 22.23
CA MET A 100 13.05 0.16 21.20
C MET A 100 12.71 1.65 21.27
N THR A 101 12.59 2.33 20.12
CA THR A 101 12.34 3.79 20.06
C THR A 101 11.14 4.27 20.90
N HIS A 102 10.08 3.46 21.05
CA HIS A 102 8.91 3.82 21.87
C HIS A 102 9.18 3.82 23.38
N LEU A 103 10.26 3.17 23.83
CA LEU A 103 10.72 3.17 25.23
C LEU A 103 11.77 4.27 25.49
N CYS A 104 12.02 5.13 24.51
CA CYS A 104 13.08 6.13 24.65
C CYS A 104 12.70 7.20 25.68
N PRO A 105 13.59 7.53 26.64
CA PRO A 105 13.33 8.59 27.61
C PRO A 105 13.22 9.98 26.95
N LEU A 106 13.77 10.15 25.74
CA LEU A 106 13.66 11.39 24.96
C LEU A 106 12.32 11.55 24.23
N THR A 107 11.34 10.66 24.45
CA THR A 107 10.07 10.68 23.69
C THR A 107 9.17 11.89 24.01
N GLY A 108 9.56 12.75 24.95
CA GLY A 108 8.88 14.03 25.27
C GLY A 108 9.80 15.24 25.45
N GLN A 109 11.08 15.16 25.06
CA GLN A 109 12.08 16.23 25.26
C GLN A 109 12.52 16.88 23.93
N GLU A 110 11.66 16.89 22.92
CA GLU A 110 11.92 17.68 21.70
C GLU A 110 11.73 19.18 22.03
N GLU A 111 12.82 19.81 22.45
CA GLU A 111 12.93 21.26 22.48
C GLU A 111 12.71 21.80 21.06
N ARG A 112 11.69 22.65 20.93
CA ARG A 112 11.53 23.60 19.83
C ARG A 112 12.89 24.27 19.57
N LYS A 113 13.47 24.03 18.40
CA LYS A 113 14.38 24.97 17.76
C LYS A 113 13.69 25.57 16.55
#